data_AF-A0A5A7RYP3-F1
#
_entry.id   AF-A0A5A7RYP3-F1
#
_cell.length_a   1.000
_cell.length_b   1.000
_cell.length_c   1.000
_cell.angle_alpha   90.00
_cell.angle_beta   90.00
_cell.angle_gamma   90.00
#
_symmetry.space_group_name_H-M   'P 1'
#
loop_
_entity.id
_entity.type
_entity.pdbx_description
1 polymer ?
#
loop_
_entity_poly.entity_id
_entity_poly.type
_entity_poly.pdbx_seq_one_letter_code
_entity_poly.pdbx_strand_id
1 'polypeptide(L)'
;MAVNTLLFPLGIIPSLLILYLVIGKYEGKFREKNVLITFVAGILIGIVIYLIEGMILYPLVMIKEYLYLNFIIIFSFAFSFLEQMAKLASLNLRRFFDEGTPLYGASFGLGFSSTFAVLLFGKSFEVTKESMSLFLAPFVVILINCSTGILIGIGIKRNLRIKYLLISTIVSVVTWIVLMVSIAYFFVYEYGITLYLSIFAMAYSIFIFVIIYKRYLPYSMLSRRELKKLL
;
A
#
# COMPACT_ATOMS: atom_id res chain seq x y z
N MET A 1 -23.91 17.98 -9.92
CA MET A 1 -23.17 18.81 -8.94
C MET A 1 -23.08 18.00 -7.64
N ALA A 2 -21.89 17.87 -7.03
CA ALA A 2 -21.56 17.10 -5.80
C ALA A 2 -21.13 15.61 -5.89
N VAL A 3 -20.70 15.10 -7.05
CA VAL A 3 -19.96 13.80 -7.12
C VAL A 3 -18.44 14.00 -6.96
N ASN A 4 -17.97 15.25 -7.10
CA ASN A 4 -16.55 15.63 -7.13
C ASN A 4 -15.83 15.54 -5.77
N THR A 5 -16.56 15.38 -4.67
CA THR A 5 -16.01 15.29 -3.30
C THR A 5 -15.92 13.87 -2.74
N LEU A 6 -16.37 12.85 -3.49
CA LEU A 6 -16.39 11.44 -3.05
C LEU A 6 -15.03 10.71 -3.16
N LEU A 7 -14.05 11.33 -3.82
CA LEU A 7 -12.72 10.74 -4.06
C LEU A 7 -11.83 10.67 -2.81
N PHE A 8 -11.92 11.69 -1.94
CA PHE A 8 -11.24 11.70 -0.63
C PHE A 8 -11.75 10.59 0.31
N PRO A 9 -13.08 10.39 0.43
CA PRO A 9 -13.67 9.23 1.10
C PRO A 9 -13.17 7.87 0.58
N LEU A 10 -12.97 7.69 -0.73
CA LEU A 10 -12.63 6.38 -1.32
C LEU A 10 -11.24 5.86 -0.94
N GLY A 11 -10.31 6.74 -0.56
CA GLY A 11 -9.02 6.32 0.00
C GLY A 11 -9.07 6.16 1.52
N ILE A 12 -9.54 7.20 2.22
CA ILE A 12 -9.47 7.28 3.69
C ILE A 12 -10.43 6.30 4.37
N ILE A 13 -11.69 6.22 3.94
CA ILE A 13 -12.69 5.38 4.61
C ILE A 13 -12.29 3.90 4.55
N PRO A 14 -11.93 3.32 3.39
CA PRO A 14 -11.50 1.93 3.34
C PRO A 14 -10.20 1.69 4.12
N SER A 15 -9.28 2.66 4.12
CA SER A 15 -8.04 2.56 4.89
C SER A 15 -8.31 2.49 6.40
N LEU A 16 -9.22 3.34 6.92
CA LEU A 16 -9.63 3.31 8.33
C LEU A 16 -10.41 2.05 8.68
N LEU A 17 -11.27 1.56 7.79
CA LEU A 17 -12.00 0.31 7.98
C LEU A 17 -11.03 -0.87 8.11
N ILE A 18 -10.04 -0.97 7.21
CA ILE A 18 -9.02 -2.02 7.29
C ILE A 18 -8.17 -1.85 8.54
N LEU A 19 -7.82 -0.62 8.91
CA LEU A 19 -7.08 -0.34 10.15
C LEU A 19 -7.83 -0.88 11.37
N TYR A 20 -9.12 -0.60 11.47
CA TYR A 20 -9.99 -1.10 12.54
C TYR A 20 -10.00 -2.64 12.59
N LEU A 21 -10.14 -3.31 11.44
CA LEU A 21 -10.10 -4.78 11.36
C LEU A 21 -8.75 -5.39 11.73
N VAL A 22 -7.66 -4.71 11.39
CA VAL A 22 -6.29 -5.18 11.68
C VAL A 22 -5.97 -5.02 13.16
N ILE A 23 -6.37 -3.91 13.75
CA ILE A 23 -6.00 -3.54 15.12
C ILE A 23 -6.94 -4.14 16.17
N GLY A 24 -8.24 -4.25 15.89
CA GLY A 24 -9.24 -4.66 16.90
C GLY A 24 -8.99 -6.02 17.56
N LYS A 25 -8.22 -6.92 16.94
CA LYS A 25 -7.85 -8.21 17.56
C LYS A 25 -6.69 -8.14 18.56
N TYR A 26 -6.05 -6.98 18.68
CA TYR A 26 -4.82 -6.80 19.42
C TYR A 26 -4.87 -5.62 20.39
N GLU A 27 -6.06 -5.23 20.82
CA GLU A 27 -6.26 -4.18 21.84
C GLU A 27 -5.38 -4.43 23.07
N GLY A 28 -4.75 -3.37 23.57
CA GLY A 28 -3.80 -3.44 24.68
C GLY A 28 -2.37 -3.84 24.32
N LYS A 29 -2.07 -4.32 23.10
CA LYS A 29 -0.69 -4.67 22.66
C LYS A 29 0.08 -3.52 22.00
N PHE A 30 -0.55 -2.38 21.81
CA PHE A 30 0.01 -1.23 21.12
C PHE A 30 -0.46 0.07 21.78
N ARG A 31 0.23 1.18 21.47
CA ARG A 31 -0.16 2.52 21.91
C ARG A 31 -1.01 3.17 20.83
N GLU A 32 -2.27 3.46 21.11
CA GLU A 32 -3.21 4.10 20.16
C GLU A 32 -2.65 5.41 19.59
N LYS A 33 -2.01 6.24 20.42
CA LYS A 33 -1.34 7.47 19.98
C LYS A 33 -0.30 7.22 18.88
N ASN A 34 0.42 6.11 18.95
CA ASN A 34 1.44 5.77 17.95
C ASN A 34 0.79 5.27 16.65
N VAL A 35 -0.34 4.56 16.71
CA VAL A 35 -1.13 4.19 15.52
C VAL A 35 -1.58 5.45 14.79
N LEU A 36 -2.17 6.41 15.49
CA LEU A 36 -2.63 7.67 14.89
C LEU A 36 -1.47 8.45 14.25
N ILE A 37 -0.34 8.59 14.96
CA ILE A 37 0.82 9.32 14.45
C ILE A 37 1.40 8.65 13.21
N THR A 38 1.50 7.32 13.20
CA THR A 38 2.02 6.60 12.03
C THR A 38 1.07 6.66 10.85
N PHE A 39 -0.25 6.66 11.07
CA PHE A 39 -1.24 6.91 10.02
C PHE A 39 -1.06 8.29 9.39
N VAL A 40 -0.98 9.35 10.20
CA VAL A 40 -0.79 10.72 9.73
C VAL A 40 0.56 10.90 9.03
N ALA A 41 1.64 10.33 9.57
CA ALA A 41 2.94 10.32 8.90
C ALA A 41 2.89 9.62 7.54
N GLY A 42 2.15 8.51 7.46
CA GLY A 42 1.85 7.81 6.22
C GLY A 42 1.18 8.73 5.20
N ILE A 43 0.12 9.45 5.59
CA ILE A 43 -0.57 10.43 4.72
C ILE A 43 0.40 11.48 4.17
N LEU A 44 1.17 12.12 5.05
CA LEU A 44 2.08 13.19 4.65
C LEU A 44 3.14 12.70 3.66
N ILE A 45 3.73 11.53 3.93
CA ILE A 45 4.74 10.93 3.05
C ILE A 45 4.11 10.42 1.76
N GLY A 46 2.89 9.88 1.82
CA GLY A 46 2.10 9.43 0.67
C GLY A 46 1.83 10.54 -0.32
N ILE A 47 1.37 11.70 0.17
CA ILE A 47 1.17 12.89 -0.67
C ILE A 47 2.46 13.24 -1.41
N VAL A 48 3.60 13.31 -0.71
CA VAL A 48 4.87 13.68 -1.33
C VAL A 48 5.32 12.66 -2.38
N ILE A 49 5.34 11.37 -2.03
CA ILE A 49 5.86 10.33 -2.94
C ILE A 49 4.94 10.17 -4.15
N TYR A 50 3.63 10.11 -3.97
CA TYR A 50 2.71 9.96 -5.09
C TYR A 50 2.60 11.22 -5.97
N LEU A 51 2.85 12.42 -5.43
CA LEU A 51 2.98 13.62 -6.27
C LEU A 51 4.23 13.53 -7.15
N ILE A 52 5.38 13.14 -6.59
CA ILE A 52 6.62 12.94 -7.36
C ILE A 52 6.41 11.86 -8.43
N GLU A 53 5.81 10.73 -8.06
CA GLU A 53 5.44 9.66 -8.99
C GLU A 53 4.52 10.18 -10.08
N GLY A 54 3.49 10.94 -9.69
CA GLY A 54 2.53 11.58 -10.59
C GLY A 54 3.19 12.48 -11.63
N MET A 55 4.10 13.34 -11.18
CA MET A 55 4.77 14.33 -12.05
C MET A 55 5.79 13.69 -13.01
N ILE A 56 6.41 12.57 -12.63
CA ILE A 56 7.44 11.92 -13.42
C ILE A 56 6.84 10.86 -14.36
N LEU A 57 5.95 9.98 -13.86
CA LEU A 57 5.45 8.84 -14.64
C LEU A 57 4.33 9.19 -15.61
N TYR A 58 3.35 10.03 -15.22
CA TYR A 58 2.21 10.30 -16.11
C TYR A 58 2.64 10.84 -17.47
N PRO A 59 3.57 11.82 -17.55
CA PRO A 59 4.06 12.30 -18.84
C PRO A 59 4.78 11.20 -19.63
N LEU A 60 5.56 10.35 -18.98
CA LEU A 60 6.34 9.28 -19.62
C LEU A 60 5.46 8.15 -20.18
N VAL A 61 4.39 7.78 -19.48
CA VAL A 61 3.45 6.74 -19.91
C VAL A 61 2.49 7.27 -20.99
N MET A 62 2.23 8.59 -21.02
CA MET A 62 1.34 9.24 -21.98
C MET A 62 1.98 9.54 -23.35
N ILE A 63 3.29 9.37 -23.52
CA ILE A 63 3.94 9.55 -24.83
C ILE A 63 3.60 8.32 -25.69
N LYS A 64 2.50 8.47 -26.44
CA LYS A 64 1.64 7.45 -27.06
C LYS A 64 2.28 6.41 -28.00
N GLU A 65 3.53 6.54 -28.41
CA GLU A 65 4.04 5.71 -29.52
C GLU A 65 4.66 4.38 -29.08
N TYR A 66 5.18 4.25 -27.84
CA TYR A 66 5.76 2.99 -27.38
C TYR A 66 5.58 2.78 -25.88
N LEU A 67 4.92 1.66 -25.52
CA LEU A 67 4.83 1.20 -24.14
C LEU A 67 6.18 0.59 -23.75
N TYR A 68 7.07 1.42 -23.20
CA TYR A 68 8.40 0.97 -22.83
C TYR A 68 8.37 0.16 -21.52
N LEU A 69 8.18 -1.16 -21.64
CA LEU A 69 8.16 -2.10 -20.51
C LEU A 69 9.37 -1.95 -19.57
N ASN A 70 10.56 -1.68 -20.12
CA ASN A 70 11.77 -1.46 -19.33
C ASN A 70 11.62 -0.28 -18.36
N PHE A 71 11.01 0.83 -18.79
CA PHE A 71 10.77 1.98 -17.92
C PHE A 71 9.75 1.64 -16.84
N ILE A 72 8.65 0.95 -17.18
CA ILE A 72 7.65 0.52 -16.20
C ILE A 72 8.31 -0.33 -15.11
N ILE A 73 9.17 -1.28 -15.47
CA ILE A 73 9.84 -2.16 -14.50
C ILE A 73 10.79 -1.37 -13.60
N ILE A 74 11.66 -0.52 -14.19
CA ILE A 74 12.65 0.27 -13.43
C ILE A 74 11.95 1.23 -12.47
N PHE A 75 10.93 1.94 -12.94
CA PHE A 75 10.19 2.89 -12.11
C PHE A 75 9.36 2.17 -11.04
N SER A 76 8.70 1.06 -11.37
CA SER A 76 7.97 0.25 -10.39
C SER A 76 8.91 -0.23 -9.28
N PHE A 77 10.14 -0.61 -9.63
CA PHE A 77 11.19 -0.94 -8.66
C PHE A 77 11.60 0.25 -7.81
N ALA A 78 11.96 1.38 -8.43
CA ALA A 78 12.43 2.57 -7.74
C ALA A 78 11.39 3.12 -6.75
N PHE A 79 10.13 3.28 -7.17
CA PHE A 79 9.07 3.79 -6.30
C PHE A 79 8.68 2.79 -5.22
N SER A 80 8.58 1.49 -5.54
CA SER A 80 8.38 0.45 -4.52
C SER A 80 9.47 0.49 -3.47
N PHE A 81 10.74 0.54 -3.88
CA PHE A 81 11.86 0.56 -2.95
C PHE A 81 11.87 1.83 -2.09
N LEU A 82 11.65 3.00 -2.72
CA LEU A 82 11.54 4.28 -2.02
C LEU A 82 10.42 4.26 -0.97
N GLU A 83 9.26 3.72 -1.34
CA GLU A 83 8.12 3.58 -0.43
C GLU A 83 8.46 2.69 0.77
N GLN A 84 9.05 1.51 0.53
CA GLN A 84 9.43 0.60 1.61
C GLN A 84 10.54 1.20 2.49
N MET A 85 11.47 1.96 1.90
CA MET A 85 12.49 2.71 2.64
C MET A 85 11.87 3.81 3.50
N ALA A 86 10.88 4.53 3.00
CA ALA A 86 10.18 5.57 3.76
C ALA A 86 9.43 4.96 4.97
N LYS A 87 8.77 3.82 4.79
CA LYS A 87 8.18 3.03 5.89
C LYS A 87 9.24 2.63 6.92
N LEU A 88 10.35 2.05 6.46
CA LEU A 88 11.44 1.62 7.33
C LEU A 88 12.03 2.79 8.12
N ALA A 89 12.35 3.91 7.46
CA ALA A 89 12.90 5.11 8.09
C ALA A 89 11.97 5.68 9.16
N SER A 90 10.67 5.76 8.85
CA SER A 90 9.65 6.31 9.76
C SER A 90 9.42 5.44 10.99
N LEU A 91 9.41 4.12 10.81
CA LEU A 91 9.12 3.15 11.87
C LEU A 91 10.35 2.77 12.70
N ASN A 92 11.56 3.01 12.20
CA ASN A 92 12.81 2.69 12.89
C ASN A 92 13.18 3.69 14.01
N LEU A 93 12.26 4.57 14.39
CA LEU A 93 12.43 5.49 15.51
C LEU A 93 12.22 4.77 16.85
N ARG A 94 13.00 5.17 17.86
CA ARG A 94 13.00 4.51 19.18
C ARG A 94 11.62 4.35 19.82
N ARG A 95 10.74 5.33 19.57
CA ARG A 95 9.38 5.40 20.09
C ARG A 95 8.44 4.30 19.59
N PHE A 96 8.77 3.66 18.47
CA PHE A 96 7.92 2.65 17.83
C PHE A 96 8.41 1.21 18.05
N PHE A 97 9.53 1.00 18.78
CA PHE A 97 10.00 -0.34 19.13
C PHE A 97 9.23 -0.91 20.33
N ASP A 98 8.06 -1.46 20.05
CA ASP A 98 7.28 -2.22 21.03
C ASP A 98 6.60 -3.43 20.38
N GLU A 99 5.74 -4.13 21.13
CA GLU A 99 5.02 -5.29 20.60
C GLU A 99 4.12 -4.94 19.41
N GLY A 100 3.63 -3.70 19.35
CA GLY A 100 2.74 -3.14 18.34
C GLY A 100 3.44 -2.60 17.09
N THR A 101 4.78 -2.68 16.98
CA THR A 101 5.53 -2.23 15.78
C THR A 101 4.90 -2.71 14.45
N PRO A 102 4.46 -3.97 14.29
CA PRO A 102 3.79 -4.43 13.06
C PRO A 102 2.48 -3.69 12.77
N LEU A 103 1.71 -3.31 13.80
CA LEU A 103 0.46 -2.55 13.67
C LEU A 103 0.72 -1.09 13.33
N TYR A 104 1.78 -0.49 13.87
CA TYR A 104 2.23 0.84 13.44
C TYR A 104 2.65 0.84 11.97
N GLY A 105 3.27 -0.25 11.52
CA GLY A 105 3.59 -0.45 10.11
C GLY A 105 2.34 -0.56 9.23
N ALA A 106 1.35 -1.34 9.64
CA ALA A 106 0.05 -1.40 8.98
C ALA A 106 -0.59 -0.01 8.88
N SER A 107 -0.61 0.72 10.00
CA SER A 107 -1.17 2.06 10.10
C SER A 107 -0.50 3.05 9.16
N PHE A 108 0.84 3.06 9.13
CA PHE A 108 1.60 3.89 8.19
C PHE A 108 1.26 3.55 6.74
N GLY A 109 1.24 2.26 6.38
CA GLY A 109 0.93 1.82 5.03
C GLY A 109 -0.48 2.22 4.58
N LEU A 110 -1.47 2.08 5.47
CA LEU A 110 -2.85 2.48 5.23
C LEU A 110 -3.00 4.00 5.07
N GLY A 111 -2.33 4.78 5.94
CA GLY A 111 -2.27 6.23 5.82
C GLY A 111 -1.65 6.67 4.49
N PHE A 112 -0.53 6.05 4.11
CA PHE A 112 0.14 6.28 2.83
C PHE A 112 -0.79 6.03 1.64
N SER A 113 -1.40 4.84 1.57
CA SER A 113 -2.30 4.46 0.48
C SER A 113 -3.59 5.28 0.41
N SER A 114 -4.04 5.86 1.52
CA SER A 114 -5.29 6.64 1.56
C SER A 114 -5.27 7.88 0.65
N THR A 115 -4.07 8.33 0.28
CA THR A 115 -3.84 9.51 -0.56
C THR A 115 -3.86 9.18 -2.06
N PHE A 116 -3.72 7.89 -2.41
CA PHE A 116 -3.60 7.44 -3.80
C PHE A 116 -4.87 7.72 -4.62
N ALA A 117 -6.06 7.46 -4.06
CA ALA A 117 -7.33 7.67 -4.76
C ALA A 117 -7.51 9.14 -5.20
N VAL A 118 -7.15 10.08 -4.32
CA VAL A 118 -7.26 11.52 -4.62
C VAL A 118 -6.34 11.92 -5.77
N LEU A 119 -5.14 11.36 -5.81
CA LEU A 119 -4.16 11.65 -6.85
C LEU A 119 -4.47 10.98 -8.19
N LEU A 120 -4.99 9.75 -8.17
CA LEU A 120 -5.39 9.03 -9.38
C LEU A 120 -6.57 9.70 -10.10
N PHE A 121 -7.54 10.22 -9.33
CA PHE A 121 -8.81 10.68 -9.88
C PHE A 121 -8.97 12.20 -9.95
N GLY A 122 -8.10 12.96 -9.28
CA GLY A 122 -8.13 14.41 -9.29
C GLY A 122 -9.48 15.00 -8.82
N LYS A 123 -10.19 15.67 -9.72
CA LYS A 123 -11.32 16.58 -9.39
C LYS A 123 -12.71 16.00 -9.66
N SER A 124 -12.83 14.96 -10.49
CA SER A 124 -14.11 14.32 -10.82
C SER A 124 -13.86 12.98 -11.50
N PHE A 125 -14.37 11.91 -10.89
CA PHE A 125 -14.37 10.58 -11.48
C PHE A 125 -15.80 10.09 -11.61
N GLU A 126 -16.20 9.79 -12.83
CA GLU A 126 -17.47 9.12 -13.09
C GLU A 126 -17.23 7.61 -13.13
N VAL A 127 -17.98 6.88 -12.31
CA VAL A 127 -17.94 5.41 -12.31
C VAL A 127 -18.76 4.92 -13.49
N THR A 128 -18.07 4.59 -14.59
CA THR A 128 -18.64 3.97 -15.79
C THR A 128 -18.13 2.53 -15.88
N LYS A 129 -18.69 1.74 -16.80
CA LYS A 129 -18.20 0.38 -17.05
C LYS A 129 -16.72 0.37 -17.47
N GLU A 130 -16.28 1.41 -18.17
CA GLU A 130 -14.91 1.55 -18.68
C GLU A 130 -13.94 1.93 -17.57
N SER A 131 -14.37 2.80 -16.64
CA SER A 131 -13.54 3.30 -15.55
C SER A 131 -13.50 2.38 -14.32
N MET A 132 -14.31 1.32 -14.30
CA MET A 132 -14.37 0.31 -13.23
C MET A 132 -13.00 -0.27 -12.86
N SER A 133 -12.09 -0.41 -13.83
CA SER A 133 -10.71 -0.88 -13.63
C SER A 133 -9.92 0.06 -12.70
N LEU A 134 -9.95 1.36 -12.99
CA LEU A 134 -9.27 2.38 -12.17
C LEU A 134 -9.89 2.48 -10.77
N PHE A 135 -11.21 2.27 -10.64
CA PHE A 135 -11.90 2.25 -9.34
C PHE A 135 -11.35 1.19 -8.38
N LEU A 136 -10.84 0.06 -8.90
CA LEU A 136 -10.24 -1.00 -8.07
C LEU A 136 -8.85 -0.65 -7.56
N ALA A 137 -8.09 0.20 -8.27
CA ALA A 137 -6.68 0.45 -7.99
C ALA A 137 -6.40 0.95 -6.55
N PRO A 138 -7.18 1.87 -5.96
CA PRO A 138 -6.98 2.27 -4.56
C PRO A 138 -7.07 1.12 -3.57
N PHE A 139 -8.00 0.19 -3.76
CA PHE A 139 -8.15 -0.96 -2.87
C PHE A 139 -6.95 -1.90 -2.96
N VAL A 140 -6.41 -2.12 -4.17
CA VAL A 140 -5.18 -2.89 -4.40
C VAL A 140 -4.03 -2.27 -3.61
N VAL A 141 -3.83 -0.96 -3.77
CA VAL A 141 -2.76 -0.20 -3.11
C VAL A 141 -2.91 -0.23 -1.60
N ILE A 142 -4.12 -0.07 -1.07
CA ILE A 142 -4.42 -0.14 0.37
C ILE A 142 -4.04 -1.51 0.95
N LEU A 143 -4.45 -2.60 0.31
CA LEU A 143 -4.17 -3.96 0.79
C LEU A 143 -2.67 -4.28 0.76
N ILE A 144 -1.96 -3.91 -0.31
CA ILE A 144 -0.52 -4.14 -0.44
C ILE A 144 0.27 -3.26 0.52
N ASN A 145 -0.13 -2.02 0.75
CA ASN A 145 0.61 -1.13 1.64
C ASN A 145 0.37 -1.42 3.11
N CYS A 146 -0.83 -1.84 3.49
CA CYS A 146 -1.05 -2.45 4.79
C CYS A 146 -0.15 -3.68 5.00
N SER A 147 -0.12 -4.57 4.01
CA SER A 147 0.62 -5.84 4.06
C SER A 147 2.14 -5.63 4.18
N THR A 148 2.71 -4.80 3.31
CA THR A 148 4.14 -4.47 3.32
C THR A 148 4.51 -3.65 4.56
N GLY A 149 3.63 -2.77 5.03
CA GLY A 149 3.79 -2.08 6.30
C GLY A 149 3.93 -3.04 7.49
N ILE A 150 3.07 -4.06 7.58
CA ILE A 150 3.18 -5.13 8.58
C ILE A 150 4.54 -5.83 8.47
N LEU A 151 4.94 -6.25 7.26
CA LEU A 151 6.22 -6.93 7.03
C LEU A 151 7.42 -6.10 7.49
N ILE A 152 7.45 -4.81 7.16
CA ILE A 152 8.49 -3.89 7.63
C ILE A 152 8.50 -3.82 9.16
N GLY A 153 7.33 -3.65 9.80
CA GLY A 153 7.23 -3.63 11.26
C GLY A 153 7.70 -4.93 11.92
N ILE A 154 7.43 -6.09 11.31
CA ILE A 154 7.97 -7.40 11.73
C ILE A 154 9.50 -7.42 11.61
N GLY A 155 10.04 -6.94 10.49
CA GLY A 155 11.48 -6.86 10.27
C GLY A 155 12.19 -5.99 11.28
N ILE A 156 11.59 -4.86 11.66
CA ILE A 156 12.08 -3.97 12.70
C ILE A 156 12.06 -4.67 14.07
N LYS A 157 10.93 -5.26 14.45
CA LYS A 157 10.76 -5.97 15.74
C LYS A 157 11.73 -7.14 15.91
N ARG A 158 12.01 -7.88 14.83
CA ARG A 158 12.88 -9.07 14.82
C ARG A 158 14.34 -8.78 14.46
N ASN A 159 14.71 -7.51 14.26
CA ASN A 159 16.04 -7.10 13.79
C ASN A 159 16.47 -7.75 12.45
N LEU A 160 15.50 -8.01 11.57
CA LEU A 160 15.67 -8.58 10.23
C LEU A 160 15.31 -7.55 9.14
N ARG A 161 15.67 -6.28 9.37
CA ARG A 161 15.22 -5.12 8.58
C ARG A 161 15.45 -5.28 7.08
N ILE A 162 16.66 -5.66 6.67
CA ILE A 162 17.04 -5.81 5.26
C ILE A 162 16.21 -6.90 4.58
N LYS A 163 16.05 -8.07 5.24
CA LYS A 163 15.27 -9.18 4.70
C LYS A 163 13.82 -8.76 4.43
N TYR A 164 13.17 -8.12 5.40
CA TYR A 164 11.78 -7.71 5.24
C TYR A 164 11.62 -6.48 4.33
N LEU A 165 12.63 -5.62 4.22
CA LEU A 165 12.68 -4.55 3.21
C LEU A 165 12.67 -5.14 1.80
N LEU A 166 13.55 -6.12 1.52
CA LEU A 166 13.63 -6.76 0.21
C LEU A 166 12.33 -7.52 -0.13
N ILE A 167 11.79 -8.31 0.81
CA ILE A 167 10.52 -9.02 0.60
C ILE A 167 9.38 -8.04 0.30
N SER A 168 9.27 -6.97 1.10
CA SER A 168 8.22 -5.97 0.92
C SER A 168 8.37 -5.23 -0.41
N THR A 169 9.61 -4.96 -0.83
CA THR A 169 9.90 -4.34 -2.13
C THR A 169 9.44 -5.25 -3.26
N ILE A 170 9.83 -6.53 -3.25
CA ILE A 170 9.44 -7.49 -4.32
C ILE A 170 7.91 -7.60 -4.44
N VAL A 171 7.20 -7.75 -3.32
CA VAL A 171 5.73 -7.82 -3.30
C VAL A 171 5.09 -6.54 -3.86
N SER A 172 5.65 -5.38 -3.50
CA SER A 172 5.19 -4.08 -4.00
C SER A 172 5.46 -3.92 -5.50
N VAL A 173 6.64 -4.32 -5.97
CA VAL A 173 7.03 -4.21 -7.38
C VAL A 173 6.11 -5.00 -8.30
N VAL A 174 5.79 -6.25 -7.93
CA VAL A 174 4.86 -7.08 -8.70
C VAL A 174 3.51 -6.37 -8.84
N THR A 175 3.02 -5.76 -7.75
CA THR A 175 1.76 -5.01 -7.75
C THR A 175 1.84 -3.79 -8.67
N TRP A 176 2.89 -2.98 -8.52
CA TRP A 176 3.05 -1.74 -9.27
C TRP A 176 3.25 -1.97 -10.76
N ILE A 177 3.97 -3.02 -11.17
CA ILE A 177 4.09 -3.38 -12.58
C ILE A 177 2.70 -3.66 -13.17
N VAL A 178 1.89 -4.48 -12.49
CA VAL A 178 0.55 -4.82 -12.99
C VAL A 178 -0.35 -3.59 -13.04
N LEU A 179 -0.34 -2.75 -12.00
CA LEU A 179 -1.13 -1.51 -11.97
C LEU A 179 -0.70 -0.52 -13.04
N MET A 180 0.60 -0.30 -13.23
CA MET A 180 1.13 0.62 -14.25
C MET A 180 0.82 0.13 -15.66
N VAL A 181 0.97 -1.16 -15.92
CA VAL A 181 0.58 -1.75 -17.20
C VAL A 181 -0.93 -1.58 -17.41
N SER A 182 -1.75 -1.84 -16.39
CA SER A 182 -3.20 -1.61 -16.45
C SER A 182 -3.50 -0.14 -16.80
N ILE A 183 -2.98 0.82 -16.05
CA ILE A 183 -3.18 2.26 -16.30
C ILE A 183 -2.71 2.65 -17.70
N ALA A 184 -1.59 2.13 -18.18
CA ALA A 184 -1.10 2.41 -19.53
C ALA A 184 -2.09 1.94 -20.61
N TYR A 185 -2.63 0.71 -20.51
CA TYR A 185 -3.65 0.20 -21.44
C TYR A 185 -4.97 0.97 -21.35
N PHE A 186 -5.30 1.57 -20.19
CA PHE A 186 -6.47 2.43 -20.05
C PHE A 186 -6.40 3.64 -21.00
N PHE A 187 -5.23 4.27 -21.11
CA PHE A 187 -5.03 5.46 -21.94
C PHE A 187 -4.96 5.18 -23.45
N VAL A 188 -4.81 3.90 -23.83
CA VAL A 188 -4.89 3.42 -25.23
C VAL A 188 -6.28 2.85 -25.55
N TYR A 189 -7.26 3.03 -24.66
CA TYR A 189 -8.66 2.61 -24.81
C TYR A 189 -8.86 1.08 -24.88
N GLU A 190 -7.89 0.30 -24.37
CA GLU A 190 -7.95 -1.18 -24.32
C GLU A 190 -8.64 -1.67 -23.03
N TYR A 191 -9.92 -1.31 -22.88
CA TYR A 191 -10.64 -1.44 -21.62
C TYR A 191 -10.76 -2.89 -21.09
N GLY A 192 -10.80 -3.87 -21.98
CA GLY A 192 -10.82 -5.30 -21.61
C GLY A 192 -9.56 -5.71 -20.86
N ILE A 193 -8.39 -5.38 -21.41
CA ILE A 193 -7.08 -5.74 -20.83
C ILE A 193 -6.90 -5.07 -19.46
N THR A 194 -7.27 -3.79 -19.34
CA THR A 194 -7.24 -3.07 -18.05
C THR A 194 -8.03 -3.77 -16.96
N LEU A 195 -9.25 -4.23 -17.28
CA LEU A 195 -10.13 -4.85 -16.30
C LEU A 195 -9.55 -6.18 -15.83
N TYR A 196 -9.05 -7.02 -16.75
CA TYR A 196 -8.39 -8.28 -16.40
C TYR A 196 -7.18 -8.07 -15.50
N LEU A 197 -6.32 -7.10 -15.82
CA LEU A 197 -5.14 -6.78 -15.02
C LEU A 197 -5.51 -6.21 -13.64
N SER A 198 -6.57 -5.39 -13.56
CA SER A 198 -7.05 -4.81 -12.29
C SER A 198 -7.65 -5.89 -11.38
N ILE A 199 -8.42 -6.83 -11.94
CA ILE A 199 -8.95 -8.00 -11.21
C ILE A 199 -7.81 -8.88 -10.72
N PHE A 200 -6.81 -9.14 -11.57
CA PHE A 200 -5.63 -9.91 -11.18
C PHE A 200 -4.85 -9.23 -10.05
N ALA A 201 -4.61 -7.91 -10.14
CA ALA A 201 -3.95 -7.13 -9.11
C ALA A 201 -4.73 -7.17 -7.78
N MET A 202 -6.06 -7.05 -7.85
CA MET A 202 -6.95 -7.18 -6.70
C MET A 202 -6.84 -8.57 -6.07
N ALA A 203 -6.96 -9.64 -6.85
CA ALA A 203 -6.84 -11.01 -6.35
C ALA A 203 -5.47 -11.25 -5.69
N TYR A 204 -4.38 -10.78 -6.32
CA TYR A 204 -3.03 -10.84 -5.77
C TYR A 204 -2.93 -10.09 -4.43
N SER A 205 -3.43 -8.86 -4.37
CA SER A 205 -3.39 -8.04 -3.16
C SER A 205 -4.18 -8.65 -2.00
N ILE A 206 -5.36 -9.22 -2.27
CA ILE A 206 -6.17 -9.94 -1.30
C ILE A 206 -5.41 -11.17 -0.80
N PHE A 207 -4.82 -11.96 -1.71
CA PHE A 207 -4.06 -13.16 -1.35
C PHE A 207 -2.88 -12.83 -0.42
N ILE A 208 -2.08 -11.81 -0.78
CA ILE A 208 -0.97 -11.33 0.03
C ILE A 208 -1.45 -10.81 1.39
N PHE A 209 -2.50 -9.99 1.41
CA PHE A 209 -3.09 -9.48 2.64
C PHE A 209 -3.58 -10.59 3.56
N VAL A 210 -4.30 -11.58 3.03
CA VAL A 210 -4.81 -12.71 3.81
C VAL A 210 -3.66 -13.52 4.42
N ILE A 211 -2.60 -13.80 3.65
CA ILE A 211 -1.41 -14.50 4.15
C ILE A 211 -0.77 -13.71 5.30
N ILE A 212 -0.56 -12.41 5.11
CA ILE A 212 0.14 -11.60 6.10
C ILE A 212 -0.73 -11.40 7.35
N TYR A 213 -2.01 -11.11 7.18
CA TYR A 213 -2.96 -10.89 8.26
C TYR A 213 -3.26 -12.17 9.06
N LYS A 214 -3.47 -13.32 8.41
CA LYS A 214 -3.81 -14.57 9.12
C LYS A 214 -2.59 -15.35 9.59
N ARG A 215 -1.47 -15.29 8.88
CA ARG A 215 -0.27 -16.08 9.20
C ARG A 215 0.79 -15.22 9.88
N TYR A 216 1.30 -14.18 9.25
CA TYR A 216 2.48 -13.48 9.76
C TYR A 216 2.19 -12.56 10.96
N LEU A 217 1.09 -11.81 10.92
CA LEU A 217 0.74 -10.85 11.96
C LEU A 217 0.54 -11.52 13.33
N PRO A 218 -0.27 -12.60 13.49
CA PRO A 218 -0.46 -13.24 14.79
C PRO A 218 0.84 -13.73 15.41
N TYR A 219 1.69 -14.43 14.65
CA TYR A 219 3.00 -14.89 15.15
C TYR A 219 3.93 -13.74 15.52
N SER A 220 3.79 -12.59 14.87
CA SER A 220 4.57 -11.41 15.22
C SER A 220 4.07 -10.71 16.48
N MET A 221 2.78 -10.86 16.81
CA MET A 221 2.14 -10.24 17.98
C MET A 221 2.27 -11.08 19.26
N LEU A 222 2.86 -12.28 19.19
CA LEU A 222 3.19 -13.10 20.36
C LEU A 222 4.37 -12.50 21.14
N SER A 223 4.32 -12.57 22.47
CA SER A 223 5.44 -12.19 23.33
C SER A 223 6.58 -13.21 23.23
N ARG A 224 7.82 -12.81 23.59
CA ARG A 224 8.97 -13.74 23.59
C ARG A 224 8.74 -14.98 24.46
N ARG A 225 7.93 -14.85 25.52
CA ARG A 225 7.58 -15.96 26.42
C ARG A 225 6.58 -16.94 25.80
N GLU A 226 5.63 -16.43 25.02
CA GLU A 226 4.65 -17.25 24.29
C GLU A 226 5.30 -18.03 23.14
N LEU A 227 6.23 -17.39 22.41
CA LEU A 227 6.98 -18.04 21.34
C LEU A 227 7.83 -19.22 21.82
N LYS A 228 8.41 -19.14 23.03
CA LYS A 228 9.17 -20.24 23.64
C LYS A 228 8.33 -21.45 24.06
N LYS A 229 7.00 -21.31 24.15
CA LYS A 229 6.10 -22.43 24.48
C LYS A 229 5.62 -23.20 23.26
N LEU A 230 5.86 -22.66 22.05
CA LEU A 230 5.46 -23.24 20.77
C LEU A 230 6.63 -23.93 20.04
N LEU A 231 7.85 -23.75 20.53
CA LEU A 231 9.09 -24.39 20.06
C LEU A 231 9.54 -25.42 21.09
#